data_AF-A0A4Y8SWG5-F1
#
_entry.id   AF-A0A4Y8SWG5-F1
#
_cell.length_a   1.000
_cell.length_b   1.000
_cell.length_c   1.000
_cell.angle_alpha   90.00
_cell.angle_beta   90.00
_cell.angle_gamma   90.00
#
_symmetry.space_group_name_H-M   'P 1'
#
loop_
_entity.id
_entity.type
_entity.pdbx_description
1 polymer ?
#
loop_
_entity_poly.entity_id
_entity_poly.type
_entity_poly.pdbx_seq_one_letter_code
_entity_poly.pdbx_strand_id
1 'polypeptide(L)'
;MTQVLMRFLVDNALLTESPYRADGSLDEQFEVTKANLTEDGNQLFKLYFPKWSNRIDRGGSPDDIKALVNGLAKIRSAAQE
;
A
#
# COMPACT_ATOMS: atom_id res chain seq x y z
N MET A 1 5.12 -6.93 -7.29
CA MET A 1 4.64 -5.62 -6.80
C MET A 1 5.73 -4.58 -7.06
N THR A 2 5.38 -3.33 -7.34
CA THR A 2 6.39 -2.29 -7.64
C THR A 2 7.02 -1.73 -6.36
N GLN A 3 8.32 -1.40 -6.41
CA GLN A 3 9.06 -0.82 -5.29
C GLN A 3 8.38 0.42 -4.70
N VAL A 4 7.71 1.22 -5.55
CA VAL A 4 6.97 2.43 -5.12
C VAL A 4 5.82 2.10 -4.18
N LEU A 5 5.04 1.05 -4.47
CA LEU A 5 3.93 0.65 -3.60
C LEU A 5 4.46 0.20 -2.24
N MET A 6 5.43 -0.71 -2.21
CA MET A 6 5.99 -1.18 -0.94
C MET A 6 6.58 -0.05 -0.12
N ARG A 7 7.32 0.87 -0.75
CA ARG A 7 7.87 2.03 -0.06
C ARG A 7 6.79 2.92 0.52
N PHE A 8 5.70 3.16 -0.22
CA PHE A 8 4.55 3.92 0.27
C PHE A 8 3.90 3.25 1.50
N LEU A 9 3.73 1.92 1.47
CA LEU A 9 3.15 1.18 2.60
C LEU A 9 4.02 1.30 3.85
N VAL A 10 5.34 1.15 3.71
CA VAL A 10 6.28 1.25 4.83
C VAL A 10 6.39 2.67 5.36
N ASP A 11 6.52 3.67 4.48
CA ASP A 11 6.60 5.09 4.82
C ASP A 11 5.37 5.55 5.62
N ASN A 12 4.21 4.99 5.30
CA ASN A 12 2.97 5.30 5.98
C ASN A 12 2.63 4.33 7.12
N ALA A 13 3.55 3.46 7.55
CA ALA A 13 3.31 2.48 8.61
C ALA A 13 2.04 1.65 8.40
N LEU A 14 1.73 1.30 7.15
CA LEU A 14 0.53 0.54 6.79
C LEU A 14 0.71 -0.96 6.96
N LEU A 15 1.96 -1.41 7.10
CA LEU A 15 2.31 -2.80 7.36
C LEU A 15 2.71 -2.96 8.82
N THR A 16 2.31 -4.08 9.42
CA THR A 16 2.73 -4.46 10.77
C THR A 16 4.17 -4.96 10.81
N GLU A 17 4.69 -5.41 9.67
CA GLU A 17 6.05 -5.89 9.50
C GLU A 17 6.72 -5.30 8.26
N SER A 18 8.05 -5.27 8.28
CA SER A 18 8.82 -4.69 7.19
C SER A 18 9.01 -5.69 6.04
N PRO A 19 8.66 -5.33 4.79
CA PRO A 19 8.94 -6.13 3.60
C PRO A 19 10.42 -6.12 3.22
N TYR A 20 11.25 -5.38 3.95
CA TYR A 20 12.68 -5.25 3.72
C TYR A 20 13.44 -6.20 4.65
N ARG A 21 14.39 -6.94 4.09
CA ARG A 21 15.33 -7.75 4.86
C ARG A 21 16.28 -6.84 5.65
N ALA A 22 17.03 -7.45 6.57
CA ALA A 22 18.06 -6.76 7.36
C ALA A 22 19.13 -6.05 6.49
N ASP A 23 19.34 -6.53 5.26
CA ASP A 23 20.24 -5.94 4.25
C ASP A 23 19.64 -4.71 3.54
N GLY A 24 18.37 -4.37 3.78
CA GLY A 24 17.65 -3.29 3.09
C GLY A 24 17.08 -3.70 1.73
N SER A 25 17.38 -4.91 1.26
CA SER A 25 16.78 -5.52 0.08
C SER A 25 15.31 -5.90 0.32
N LEU A 26 14.46 -5.68 -0.68
CA LEU A 26 13.06 -6.08 -0.64
C LEU A 26 12.96 -7.61 -0.66
N ASP A 27 12.19 -8.19 0.26
CA ASP A 27 11.96 -9.62 0.26
C ASP A 27 10.94 -9.98 -0.85
N GLU A 28 11.39 -10.73 -1.86
CA GLU A 28 10.57 -11.13 -2.99
C GLU A 28 9.49 -12.16 -2.63
N GLN A 29 9.66 -12.84 -1.49
CA GLN A 29 8.67 -13.78 -0.96
C GLN A 29 7.66 -13.08 -0.05
N PHE A 30 7.88 -11.80 0.27
CA PHE A 30 6.98 -11.03 1.09
C PHE A 30 5.69 -10.73 0.33
N GLU A 31 4.62 -11.39 0.78
CA GLU A 31 3.28 -11.14 0.29
C GLU A 31 2.55 -10.21 1.23
N VAL A 32 2.02 -9.11 0.69
CA VAL A 32 1.15 -8.21 1.46
C VAL A 32 -0.21 -8.89 1.64
N THR A 33 -0.43 -9.49 2.81
CA THR A 33 -1.73 -10.06 3.19
C THR A 33 -2.45 -9.18 4.20
N LYS A 34 -3.75 -9.43 4.40
CA LYS A 34 -4.55 -8.73 5.43
C LYS A 34 -4.00 -8.89 6.85
N ALA A 35 -3.28 -9.99 7.12
CA ALA A 35 -2.69 -10.25 8.44
C ALA A 35 -1.48 -9.35 8.72
N ASN A 36 -0.75 -8.95 7.67
CA ASN A 36 0.43 -8.09 7.75
C ASN A 36 0.07 -6.61 7.54
N LEU A 37 -1.21 -6.29 7.31
CA LEU A 37 -1.70 -4.94 7.13
C LEU A 37 -2.31 -4.42 8.44
N THR A 38 -2.03 -3.16 8.74
CA THR A 38 -2.74 -2.40 9.78
C THR A 38 -4.21 -2.16 9.39
N GLU A 39 -5.00 -1.60 10.29
CA GLU A 39 -6.40 -1.23 10.01
C GLU A 39 -6.51 -0.25 8.83
N ASP A 40 -5.68 0.81 8.84
CA ASP A 40 -5.57 1.76 7.72
C ASP A 40 -5.19 1.06 6.41
N GLY A 41 -4.17 0.18 6.47
CA GLY A 41 -3.72 -0.61 5.33
C GLY A 41 -4.84 -1.49 4.77
N ASN A 42 -5.58 -2.19 5.63
CA ASN A 42 -6.71 -3.02 5.25
C ASN A 42 -7.82 -2.21 4.56
N GLN A 43 -8.17 -1.03 5.10
CA GLN A 43 -9.16 -0.15 4.46
C GLN A 43 -8.67 0.39 3.12
N LEU A 44 -7.41 0.77 3.02
CA LEU A 44 -6.81 1.25 1.77
C LEU A 44 -6.87 0.17 0.68
N PHE A 45 -6.48 -1.05 1.03
CA PHE A 45 -6.54 -2.19 0.11
C PHE A 45 -7.97 -2.54 -0.29
N LYS A 46 -8.93 -2.41 0.62
CA LYS A 46 -10.34 -2.69 0.31
C LYS A 46 -10.95 -1.64 -0.63
N LEU A 47 -10.64 -0.36 -0.46
CA LEU A 47 -11.35 0.74 -1.11
C LEU A 47 -10.61 1.33 -2.34
N TYR A 48 -9.28 1.38 -2.30
CA TYR A 48 -8.47 2.13 -3.26
C TYR A 48 -7.51 1.27 -4.07
N PHE A 49 -6.99 0.17 -3.52
CA PHE A 49 -6.15 -0.77 -4.26
C PHE A 49 -6.80 -1.34 -5.53
N PRO A 50 -8.08 -1.79 -5.56
CA PRO A 50 -8.69 -2.25 -6.81
C PRO A 50 -8.75 -1.17 -7.89
N LYS A 51 -8.95 0.10 -7.51
CA LYS A 51 -8.94 1.23 -8.46
C LYS A 51 -7.55 1.49 -9.02
N TRP A 52 -6.53 1.47 -8.17
CA TRP A 52 -5.13 1.62 -8.58
C TRP A 52 -4.67 0.44 -9.46
N SER A 53 -4.96 -0.79 -9.04
CA SER A 53 -4.63 -2.01 -9.80
C SER A 53 -5.32 -2.03 -11.16
N ASN A 54 -6.61 -1.65 -11.25
CA ASN A 54 -7.31 -1.59 -12.52
C ASN A 54 -6.75 -0.50 -13.45
N ARG A 55 -6.16 0.57 -12.90
CA ARG A 55 -5.47 1.57 -13.72
C ARG A 55 -4.18 1.04 -14.32
N ILE A 56 -3.39 0.27 -13.55
CA ILE A 56 -2.16 -0.37 -14.04
C ILE A 56 -2.50 -1.38 -15.14
N ASP A 57 -3.52 -2.19 -14.93
CA ASP A 57 -4.03 -3.15 -15.91
C ASP A 57 -4.41 -2.48 -17.25
N ARG A 58 -4.95 -1.26 -17.19
CA ARG A 58 -5.26 -0.42 -18.37
C ARG A 58 -4.03 0.26 -19.01
N GLY A 59 -2.82 -0.08 -18.61
CA GLY A 59 -1.57 0.54 -19.10
C GLY A 59 -1.13 1.79 -18.33
N GLY A 60 -1.66 2.01 -17.13
CA GLY A 60 -1.21 3.08 -16.24
C GLY A 60 0.13 2.78 -15.56
N SER A 61 0.88 3.82 -15.22
CA SER A 61 2.15 3.68 -14.51
C SER A 61 1.92 3.20 -13.07
N PRO A 62 2.62 2.15 -12.61
CA PRO A 62 2.52 1.68 -11.23
C PRO A 62 3.09 2.67 -10.20
N ASP A 63 3.91 3.62 -10.65
CA ASP A 63 4.39 4.76 -9.86
C ASP A 63 3.29 5.77 -9.53
N ASP A 64 2.16 5.77 -10.24
CA ASP A 64 1.05 6.70 -10.00
C ASP A 64 0.18 6.23 -8.82
N ILE A 65 0.74 6.35 -7.62
CA ILE A 65 0.09 6.02 -6.35
C ILE A 65 -0.83 7.14 -5.83
N LYS A 66 -1.14 8.16 -6.64
CA LYS A 66 -1.96 9.32 -6.22
C LYS A 66 -3.33 8.91 -5.65
N ALA A 67 -3.93 7.87 -6.22
CA ALA A 67 -5.19 7.32 -5.73
C ALA A 67 -5.06 6.69 -4.33
N LEU A 68 -3.92 6.06 -4.06
CA LEU A 68 -3.61 5.45 -2.76
C LEU A 68 -3.29 6.53 -1.73
N VAL A 69 -2.47 7.52 -2.08
CA VAL A 69 -2.13 8.65 -1.20
C VAL A 69 -3.38 9.42 -0.78
N ASN A 70 -4.21 9.83 -1.74
CA ASN A 70 -5.47 10.52 -1.42
C ASN A 70 -6.45 9.62 -0.66
N GLY A 71 -6.48 8.33 -1.00
CA GLY A 71 -7.33 7.37 -0.31
C GLY A 71 -6.96 7.18 1.15
N LEU A 72 -5.66 7.07 1.42
CA LEU A 72 -5.12 6.97 2.77
C LEU A 72 -5.43 8.22 3.59
N ALA A 73 -5.21 9.41 3.03
CA ALA A 73 -5.54 10.67 3.70
C ALA A 73 -7.01 10.69 4.13
N LYS A 74 -7.93 10.26 3.26
CA LYS A 74 -9.37 10.16 3.58
C LYS A 74 -9.67 9.14 4.68
N ILE A 75 -9.02 7.98 4.65
CA ILE A 75 -9.19 6.94 5.67
C ILE A 75 -8.75 7.47 7.04
N ARG A 76 -7.56 8.08 7.10
CA ARG A 76 -7.02 8.66 8.33
C ARG A 76 -7.86 9.81 8.86
N SER A 77 -8.37 10.68 7.99
CA SER A 77 -9.27 11.74 8.40
C SER A 77 -10.59 11.18 8.96
N ALA A 78 -11.17 10.16 8.33
CA ALA A 78 -12.41 9.55 8.79
C ALA A 78 -12.25 8.67 10.05
N ALA A 79 -11.04 8.18 10.35
CA ALA A 79 -10.74 7.43 11.57
C ALA A 79 -10.56 8.32 12.81
N GLN A 80 -10.59 9.65 12.65
CA GLN A 80 -10.46 10.64 13.73
C GLN A 80 -11.81 11.28 14.12
N GLU A 81 -12.93 10.79 13.58
CA GLU A 81 -14.29 11.28 13.83
C GLU A 81 -15.13 10.32 14.68
#